data_AF-A0A410RJ25-F1
#
_entry.id   AF-A0A410RJ25-F1
#
_cell.length_a   1.000
_cell.length_b   1.000
_cell.length_c   1.000
_cell.angle_alpha   90.00
_cell.angle_beta   90.00
_cell.angle_gamma   90.00
#
_symmetry.space_group_name_H-M   'P 1'
#
loop_
_entity.id
_entity.type
_entity.pdbx_description
1 polymer ?
#
loop_
_entity_poly.entity_id
_entity_poly.type
_entity_poly.pdbx_seq_one_letter_code
_entity_poly.pdbx_strand_id
1 'polypeptide(L)'
;MGAVGPWLAALAMLGCPSTTSSKVEAGEAAVRRFFQALPSGDCAVLGPMLVTGQGVPSCEETVKDLHEHGMGLVDVLDAKVDGRDPNAVVVRARVSQGGAERAEPFLFRVERQGDGWRLRL
;
A
#
# COMPACT_ATOMS: atom_id res chain seq x y z
N MET A 1 37.70 -6.43 -50.37
CA MET A 1 38.48 -7.10 -49.29
C MET A 1 38.75 -6.05 -48.23
N GLY A 2 38.32 -6.09 -46.98
CA GLY A 2 37.77 -7.15 -46.14
C GLY A 2 38.32 -6.90 -44.73
N ALA A 3 37.46 -6.49 -43.79
CA ALA A 3 37.65 -6.69 -42.35
C ALA A 3 36.29 -6.46 -41.64
N VAL A 4 35.60 -7.57 -41.43
CA VAL A 4 34.48 -7.81 -40.53
C VAL A 4 34.96 -7.68 -39.07
N GLY A 5 34.37 -6.79 -38.25
CA GLY A 5 33.40 -7.15 -37.19
C GLY A 5 34.09 -7.25 -35.81
N PRO A 6 33.37 -7.43 -34.68
CA PRO A 6 31.99 -7.07 -34.37
C PRO A 6 31.82 -6.39 -32.99
N TRP A 7 30.62 -5.86 -32.75
CA TRP A 7 30.07 -5.47 -31.45
C TRP A 7 30.30 -6.51 -30.35
N LEU A 8 30.74 -6.08 -29.16
CA LEU A 8 30.51 -6.79 -27.90
C LEU A 8 30.19 -5.82 -26.75
N ALA A 9 28.87 -5.65 -26.56
CA ALA A 9 28.19 -5.68 -25.26
C ALA A 9 28.68 -4.75 -24.14
N ALA A 10 28.40 -3.45 -24.30
CA ALA A 10 28.04 -2.61 -23.16
C ALA A 10 26.51 -2.64 -22.98
N LEU A 11 25.96 -3.76 -22.54
CA LEU A 11 24.57 -3.84 -22.07
C LEU A 11 24.60 -3.90 -20.55
N ALA A 12 24.56 -2.70 -19.98
CA ALA A 12 24.28 -2.48 -18.59
C ALA A 12 23.03 -3.27 -18.18
N MET A 13 23.22 -4.32 -17.37
CA MET A 13 22.17 -4.84 -16.52
C MET A 13 21.93 -3.85 -15.37
N LEU A 14 21.45 -2.65 -15.71
CA LEU A 14 20.69 -1.80 -14.81
C LEU A 14 19.33 -2.48 -14.64
N GLY A 15 19.27 -3.52 -13.81
CA GLY A 15 18.00 -3.94 -13.26
C GLY A 15 17.45 -2.75 -12.49
N CYS A 16 16.46 -2.04 -13.02
CA CYS A 16 15.88 -0.87 -12.35
C CYS A 16 15.22 -1.34 -11.03
N PRO A 17 15.79 -1.04 -9.85
CA PRO A 17 15.04 -1.20 -8.59
C PRO A 17 13.83 -0.25 -8.52
N SER A 18 13.77 0.74 -9.42
CA SER A 18 12.83 1.86 -9.41
C SER A 18 11.36 1.46 -9.41
N THR A 19 10.98 0.42 -10.16
CA THR A 19 9.55 0.04 -10.25
C THR A 19 9.06 -0.64 -8.98
N THR A 20 9.87 -1.54 -8.41
CA THR A 20 9.52 -2.21 -7.15
C THR A 20 9.54 -1.22 -5.98
N SER A 21 10.56 -0.36 -5.92
CA SER A 21 10.64 0.74 -4.93
C SER A 21 9.40 1.64 -5.02
N SER A 22 9.04 2.07 -6.24
CA SER A 22 7.89 2.95 -6.47
C SER A 22 6.55 2.31 -6.04
N LYS A 23 6.36 1.00 -6.24
CA LYS A 23 5.15 0.31 -5.75
C LYS A 23 5.10 0.29 -4.23
N VAL A 24 6.22 -0.07 -3.59
CA VAL A 24 6.35 -0.14 -2.14
C VAL A 24 6.06 1.24 -1.52
N GLU A 25 6.72 2.28 -2.02
CA GLU A 25 6.49 3.67 -1.62
C GLU A 25 5.03 4.10 -1.78
N ALA A 26 4.39 3.73 -2.90
CA ALA A 26 2.99 4.04 -3.13
C ALA A 26 2.05 3.32 -2.14
N GLY A 27 2.36 2.07 -1.78
CA GLY A 27 1.63 1.32 -0.76
C GLY A 27 1.74 1.97 0.62
N GLU A 28 2.94 2.35 1.04
CA GLU A 28 3.15 3.07 2.30
C GLU A 28 2.41 4.41 2.33
N ALA A 29 2.51 5.18 1.23
CA ALA A 29 1.83 6.46 1.09
C ALA A 29 0.31 6.30 1.19
N ALA A 30 -0.27 5.23 0.62
CA ALA A 30 -1.70 4.95 0.72
C ALA A 30 -2.14 4.71 2.17
N VAL A 31 -1.40 3.88 2.93
CA VAL A 31 -1.68 3.63 4.36
C VAL A 31 -1.60 4.93 5.16
N ARG A 32 -0.51 5.69 5.00
CA ARG A 32 -0.31 6.96 5.72
C ARG A 32 -1.43 7.96 5.41
N ARG A 33 -1.77 8.11 4.13
CA ARG A 33 -2.83 9.03 3.69
C ARG A 33 -4.20 8.63 4.23
N PHE A 34 -4.52 7.34 4.24
CA PHE A 34 -5.79 6.85 4.79
C PHE A 34 -5.91 7.21 6.27
N PHE A 35 -4.91 6.86 7.09
CA PHE A 35 -4.95 7.16 8.53
C PHE A 35 -4.85 8.64 8.88
N GLN A 36 -4.23 9.46 8.02
CA GLN A 36 -4.29 10.91 8.15
C GLN A 36 -5.70 11.46 7.89
N ALA A 37 -6.44 10.86 6.96
CA ALA A 37 -7.81 11.26 6.63
C ALA A 37 -8.86 10.61 7.55
N LEU A 38 -8.55 9.48 8.20
CA LEU A 38 -9.49 8.70 9.01
C LEU A 38 -10.26 9.54 10.05
N PRO A 39 -9.63 10.47 10.80
CA PRO A 39 -10.34 11.30 11.79
C PRO A 39 -11.44 12.20 11.20
N SER A 40 -11.44 12.46 9.89
CA SER A 40 -12.52 13.20 9.23
C SER A 40 -13.85 12.45 9.24
N GLY A 41 -13.80 11.11 9.24
CA GLY A 41 -14.98 10.25 9.08
C GLY A 41 -15.72 10.40 7.75
N ASP A 42 -15.18 11.16 6.79
CA ASP A 42 -15.88 11.50 5.55
C ASP A 42 -15.63 10.45 4.47
N CYS A 43 -16.67 9.70 4.13
CA CYS A 43 -16.59 8.68 3.08
C CYS A 43 -16.44 9.23 1.66
N ALA A 44 -16.70 10.52 1.41
CA ALA A 44 -16.35 11.15 0.13
C ALA A 44 -14.81 11.26 -0.02
N VAL A 45 -14.08 11.33 1.09
CA VAL A 45 -12.61 11.36 1.12
C VAL A 45 -12.03 9.97 1.27
N LEU A 46 -12.56 9.17 2.18
CA LEU A 46 -12.03 7.85 2.56
C LEU A 46 -12.41 6.75 1.57
N GLY A 47 -13.63 6.79 1.02
CA GLY A 47 -14.12 5.77 0.09
C GLY A 47 -13.21 5.53 -1.12
N PRO A 48 -12.72 6.56 -1.82
CA PRO A 48 -11.76 6.41 -2.92
C PRO A 48 -10.43 5.76 -2.53
N MET A 49 -10.08 5.76 -1.23
CA MET A 49 -8.85 5.14 -0.70
C MET A 49 -9.06 3.67 -0.29
N LEU A 50 -10.30 3.19 -0.27
CA LEU A 50 -10.64 1.81 0.09
C LEU A 50 -10.92 0.96 -1.14
N VAL A 51 -10.54 -0.32 -1.08
CA VAL A 51 -10.87 -1.30 -2.11
C VAL A 51 -12.39 -1.40 -2.25
N THR A 52 -12.87 -1.49 -3.48
CA THR A 52 -14.29 -1.74 -3.79
C THR A 52 -14.45 -3.10 -4.46
N GLY A 53 -15.54 -3.81 -4.18
CA GLY A 53 -15.84 -5.09 -4.83
C GLY A 53 -16.74 -5.98 -3.97
N GLN A 54 -17.05 -7.18 -4.47
CA GLN A 54 -17.85 -8.14 -3.71
C GLN A 54 -17.09 -8.61 -2.45
N GLY A 55 -17.83 -8.74 -1.34
CA GLY A 55 -17.29 -9.20 -0.06
C GLY A 55 -16.40 -8.19 0.66
N VAL A 56 -16.42 -6.92 0.24
CA VAL A 56 -15.76 -5.81 0.96
C VAL A 56 -16.84 -4.99 1.67
N PRO A 57 -16.65 -4.63 2.95
CA PRO A 57 -17.58 -3.77 3.68
C PRO A 57 -17.77 -2.40 3.00
N SER A 58 -18.88 -1.73 3.32
CA SER A 58 -19.05 -0.33 2.92
C SER A 58 -18.00 0.58 3.58
N CYS A 59 -17.79 1.78 3.02
CA CYS A 59 -16.92 2.76 3.65
C CYS A 59 -17.45 3.13 5.04
N GLU A 60 -18.77 3.31 5.17
CA GLU A 60 -19.44 3.70 6.40
C GLU A 60 -19.24 2.65 7.50
N GLU A 61 -19.44 1.37 7.19
CA GLU A 61 -19.17 0.27 8.13
C GLU A 61 -17.70 0.24 8.53
N THR A 62 -16.80 0.32 7.56
CA THR A 62 -15.35 0.32 7.81
C THR A 62 -14.95 1.47 8.74
N VAL A 63 -15.33 2.71 8.41
CA VAL A 63 -14.98 3.90 9.19
C VAL A 63 -15.58 3.85 10.59
N LYS A 64 -16.83 3.37 10.71
CA LYS A 64 -17.49 3.20 12.01
C LYS A 64 -16.71 2.20 12.87
N ASP A 65 -16.40 1.02 12.35
CA ASP A 65 -15.68 -0.02 13.09
C ASP A 65 -14.28 0.46 13.53
N LEU A 66 -13.56 1.16 12.64
CA LEU A 66 -12.25 1.74 12.97
C LEU A 66 -12.34 2.77 14.11
N HIS A 67 -13.35 3.64 14.09
CA HIS A 67 -13.56 4.63 15.13
C HIS A 67 -14.03 4.01 16.45
N GLU A 68 -14.96 3.05 16.40
CA GLU A 68 -15.42 2.31 17.59
C GLU A 68 -14.26 1.60 18.30
N HIS A 69 -13.27 1.14 17.54
CA HIS A 69 -12.06 0.53 18.07
C HIS A 69 -10.91 1.51 18.33
N GLY A 70 -11.10 2.82 18.08
CA GLY A 70 -10.06 3.83 18.26
C GLY A 70 -8.79 3.49 17.48
N MET A 71 -8.93 2.97 16.26
CA MET A 71 -7.79 2.57 15.44
C MET A 71 -7.04 3.79 14.91
N GLY A 72 -5.72 3.78 15.01
CA GLY A 72 -4.85 4.83 14.49
C GLY A 72 -3.51 4.29 14.03
N LEU A 73 -2.84 5.01 13.13
CA LEU A 73 -1.49 4.66 12.70
C LEU A 73 -0.47 5.28 13.64
N VAL A 74 0.42 4.46 14.20
CA VAL A 74 1.56 4.91 15.00
C VAL A 74 2.79 5.08 14.11
N ASP A 75 3.13 4.04 13.35
CA ASP A 75 4.28 4.06 12.44
C ASP A 75 4.15 3.02 11.33
N VAL A 76 4.84 3.22 10.21
CA VAL A 76 5.01 2.20 9.16
C VAL A 76 6.41 1.63 9.29
N LEU A 77 6.51 0.31 9.42
CA LEU A 77 7.78 -0.38 9.67
C LEU A 77 8.48 -0.78 8.39
N ASP A 78 7.71 -1.32 7.44
CA ASP A 78 8.19 -1.73 6.12
C ASP A 78 7.01 -2.02 5.20
N ALA A 79 7.31 -2.09 3.91
CA ALA A 79 6.40 -2.57 2.91
C ALA A 79 7.11 -3.43 1.86
N LYS A 80 6.37 -4.34 1.25
CA LYS A 80 6.86 -5.20 0.17
C LYS A 80 5.73 -5.53 -0.80
N VAL A 81 6.08 -5.77 -2.06
CA VAL A 81 5.13 -6.32 -3.05
C VAL A 81 4.66 -7.70 -2.58
N ASP A 82 3.36 -8.00 -2.70
CA ASP A 82 2.83 -9.33 -2.40
C ASP A 82 3.40 -10.33 -3.43
N GLY A 83 4.11 -11.36 -2.97
CA GLY A 83 4.72 -12.36 -3.84
C GLY A 83 3.71 -13.16 -4.66
N ARG A 84 2.42 -13.14 -4.28
CA ARG A 84 1.33 -13.81 -4.99
C ARG A 84 0.61 -12.88 -5.98
N ASP A 85 0.75 -11.57 -5.79
CA ASP A 85 0.03 -10.56 -6.55
C ASP A 85 0.92 -9.33 -6.81
N PRO A 86 1.48 -9.17 -8.02
CA PRO A 86 2.39 -8.07 -8.33
C PRO A 86 1.70 -6.69 -8.35
N ASN A 87 0.37 -6.66 -8.22
CA ASN A 87 -0.45 -5.45 -8.10
C ASN A 87 -0.92 -5.20 -6.67
N ALA A 88 -0.36 -5.91 -5.69
CA ALA A 88 -0.58 -5.66 -4.28
C ALA A 88 0.74 -5.40 -3.53
N VAL A 89 0.64 -4.60 -2.48
CA VAL A 89 1.71 -4.34 -1.52
C VAL A 89 1.19 -4.67 -0.14
N VAL A 90 1.99 -5.41 0.62
CA VAL A 90 1.75 -5.66 2.04
C VAL A 90 2.58 -4.67 2.83
N VAL A 91 1.93 -3.84 3.62
CA VAL A 91 2.53 -2.84 4.49
C VAL A 91 2.40 -3.31 5.93
N ARG A 92 3.52 -3.39 6.64
CA ARG A 92 3.57 -3.71 8.06
C ARG A 92 3.68 -2.43 8.87
N ALA A 93 2.78 -2.22 9.80
CA ALA A 93 2.65 -0.97 10.53
C ALA A 93 2.32 -1.20 12.01
N ARG A 94 2.77 -0.31 12.88
CA ARG A 94 2.29 -0.22 14.26
C ARG A 94 1.04 0.63 14.29
N VAL A 95 0.05 0.16 15.02
CA VAL A 95 -1.25 0.83 15.13
C VAL A 95 -1.65 0.94 16.59
N SER A 96 -2.39 1.99 16.92
CA SER A 96 -3.10 2.09 18.19
C SER A 96 -4.48 1.46 18.05
N GLN A 97 -4.99 0.85 19.11
CA GLN A 97 -6.37 0.42 19.24
C GLN A 97 -6.83 0.68 20.68
N GLY A 98 -7.98 1.32 20.84
CA GLY A 98 -8.50 1.70 22.16
C GLY A 98 -7.57 2.65 22.92
N GLY A 99 -6.77 3.45 22.21
CA GLY A 99 -5.81 4.40 22.80
C GLY A 99 -4.47 3.81 23.21
N ALA A 100 -4.23 2.52 23.02
CA ALA A 100 -2.93 1.87 23.28
C ALA A 100 -2.32 1.31 22.00
N GLU A 101 -0.99 1.39 21.86
CA GLU A 101 -0.28 0.73 20.77
C GLU A 101 -0.43 -0.80 20.87
N ARG A 102 -0.74 -1.45 19.75
CA ARG A 102 -0.82 -2.92 19.69
C ARG A 102 0.58 -3.52 19.84
N ALA A 103 0.66 -4.65 20.54
CA ALA A 103 1.92 -5.36 20.75
C ALA A 103 2.52 -5.89 19.45
N GLU A 104 1.68 -6.45 18.56
CA GLU A 104 2.10 -6.98 17.27
C GLU A 104 1.79 -6.01 16.13
N PRO A 105 2.69 -5.86 15.14
CA PRO A 105 2.42 -5.08 13.94
C PRO A 105 1.19 -5.57 13.18
N PHE A 106 0.40 -4.64 12.66
CA PHE A 106 -0.71 -4.92 11.77
C PHE A 106 -0.22 -4.98 10.32
N LEU A 107 -0.80 -5.89 9.53
CA LEU A 107 -0.50 -6.03 8.12
C LEU A 107 -1.66 -5.47 7.29
N PHE A 108 -1.40 -4.37 6.59
CA PHE A 108 -2.32 -3.80 5.62
C PHE A 108 -2.01 -4.34 4.24
N ARG A 109 -3.03 -4.79 3.52
CA ARG A 109 -2.90 -5.08 2.09
C ARG A 109 -3.38 -3.85 1.31
N VAL A 110 -2.55 -3.39 0.39
CA VAL A 110 -2.88 -2.30 -0.53
C VAL A 110 -2.92 -2.88 -1.93
N GLU A 111 -4.04 -2.71 -2.62
CA GLU A 111 -4.28 -3.24 -3.96
C GLU A 111 -4.32 -2.10 -4.98
N ARG A 112 -3.76 -2.33 -6.16
CA ARG A 112 -3.90 -1.40 -7.28
C ARG A 112 -5.27 -1.60 -7.94
N GLN A 113 -6.13 -0.59 -7.85
CA GLN A 113 -7.44 -0.57 -8.52
C GLN A 113 -7.54 0.65 -9.42
N GLY A 114 -7.61 0.42 -10.74
CA GLY A 114 -7.54 1.47 -11.75
C GLY A 114 -6.15 2.11 -11.77
N ASP A 115 -6.12 3.44 -11.63
CA ASP A 115 -4.91 4.26 -11.56
C ASP A 115 -4.38 4.46 -10.14
N GLY A 116 -5.14 4.05 -9.10
CA GLY A 116 -4.81 4.28 -7.69
C GLY A 116 -4.43 3.04 -6.89
N TRP A 117 -3.89 3.29 -5.70
CA TRP A 117 -3.60 2.30 -4.66
C TRP A 117 -4.62 2.44 -3.54
N ARG A 118 -5.28 1.33 -3.18
CA ARG A 118 -6.40 1.32 -2.25
C ARG A 118 -6.19 0.31 -1.14
N LEU A 119 -6.55 0.69 0.07
CA LEU A 119 -6.43 -0.11 1.28
C LEU A 119 -7.52 -1.17 1.31
N ARG A 120 -7.14 -2.38 1.69
CA ARG A 120 -8.07 -3.46 2.04
C ARG A 120 -7.99 -3.71 3.53
N LEU A 121 -9.14 -3.60 4.19
CA LEU A 121 -9.34 -3.78 5.63
C LEU A 121 -10.23 -4.98 5.89
#